data_AF-A0A957UXF2-F1
#
_entry.id   AF-A0A957UXF2-F1
#
_cell.length_a   1.000
_cell.length_b   1.000
_cell.length_c   1.000
_cell.angle_alpha   90.00
_cell.angle_beta   90.00
_cell.angle_gamma   90.00
#
_symmetry.space_group_name_H-M   'P 1'
#
loop_
_entity.id
_entity.type
_entity.pdbx_description
1 polymer ?
#
loop_
_entity_poly.entity_id
_entity_poly.type
_entity_poly.pdbx_seq_one_letter_code
_entity_poly.pdbx_strand_id
1 'polypeptide(L)'
;IKTAGQLAIANPIYREVVPRELTYGTQLTISQEPAWYIRPDGSLDLPKLLAAFQQFFREHSESWLERFDYREAGPQLLLQAFLQRILNGGGRIDREYGLGRRRTDLLIVWPYSGGVQRAVIELKLRYGDLERTIADGLAQTWAYADASGAGEAHLVIFDRTPGKPWAEKVWQRVEQYRGMEIAVWGC
;
A
#
# COMPACT_ATOMS: atom_id res chain seq x y z
N ILE A 1 15.31 -32.85 -11.88
CA ILE A 1 16.08 -32.55 -10.65
C ILE A 1 15.26 -31.54 -9.87
N LYS A 2 14.72 -31.94 -8.71
CA LYS A 2 13.79 -31.14 -7.89
C LYS A 2 14.61 -30.32 -6.88
N THR A 3 14.40 -29.01 -6.85
CA THR A 3 14.96 -28.15 -5.80
C THR A 3 13.85 -27.78 -4.81
N ALA A 4 14.17 -27.95 -3.54
CA ALA A 4 13.29 -27.84 -2.39
C ALA A 4 12.83 -26.40 -2.10
N GLY A 5 11.62 -26.27 -1.52
CA GLY A 5 11.39 -25.26 -0.48
C GLY A 5 10.74 -23.92 -0.86
N GLN A 6 9.82 -23.87 -1.82
CA GLN A 6 8.90 -22.72 -1.92
C GLN A 6 7.46 -23.19 -1.76
N LEU A 7 6.87 -22.91 -0.59
CA LEU A 7 5.42 -22.97 -0.38
C LEU A 7 4.77 -21.89 -1.25
N ALA A 8 4.48 -22.23 -2.51
CA ALA A 8 3.63 -21.42 -3.36
C ALA A 8 2.17 -21.71 -2.97
N ILE A 9 1.41 -20.66 -2.62
CA ILE A 9 -0.04 -20.79 -2.44
C ILE A 9 -0.64 -21.13 -3.79
N ALA A 10 -0.93 -22.42 -3.99
CA ALA A 10 -1.30 -23.00 -5.28
C ALA A 10 -2.68 -22.56 -5.79
N ASN A 11 -3.53 -21.95 -4.94
CA ASN A 11 -4.89 -21.57 -5.30
C ASN A 11 -5.09 -20.03 -5.26
N PRO A 12 -5.58 -19.40 -6.34
CA PRO A 12 -5.93 -17.98 -6.37
C PRO A 12 -6.87 -17.55 -5.24
N ILE A 13 -7.78 -18.42 -4.79
CA ILE A 13 -8.72 -18.12 -3.70
C ILE A 13 -7.98 -17.91 -2.36
N TYR A 14 -6.95 -18.69 -2.07
CA TYR A 14 -6.17 -18.55 -0.82
C TYR A 14 -5.27 -17.31 -0.79
N ARG A 15 -4.95 -16.72 -1.95
CA ARG A 15 -4.24 -15.42 -2.02
C ARG A 15 -5.08 -14.26 -1.52
N GLU A 16 -6.41 -14.38 -1.57
CA GLU A 16 -7.32 -13.35 -1.09
C GLU A 16 -7.88 -13.66 0.31
N VAL A 17 -8.10 -14.94 0.62
CA VAL A 17 -8.64 -15.38 1.91
C VAL A 17 -7.62 -15.21 3.05
N VAL A 18 -6.35 -15.56 2.85
CA VAL A 18 -5.35 -15.50 3.93
C VAL A 18 -5.11 -14.07 4.42
N PRO A 19 -4.87 -13.05 3.56
CA PRO A 19 -4.76 -11.66 4.03
C PRO A 19 -6.05 -11.16 4.72
N ARG A 20 -7.22 -11.57 4.22
CA ARG A 20 -8.52 -11.18 4.80
C ARG A 20 -8.72 -11.77 6.19
N GLU A 21 -8.44 -13.05 6.39
CA GLU A 21 -8.56 -13.71 7.70
C GLU A 21 -7.53 -13.17 8.70
N LEU A 22 -6.29 -12.91 8.25
CA LEU A 22 -5.23 -12.34 9.11
C LEU A 22 -5.54 -10.91 9.55
N THR A 23 -6.40 -10.19 8.82
CA THR A 23 -6.73 -8.79 9.08
C THR A 23 -8.16 -8.58 9.58
N TYR A 24 -8.96 -9.63 9.70
CA TYR A 24 -10.38 -9.53 10.06
C TYR A 24 -10.61 -8.81 11.39
N GLY A 25 -9.85 -9.16 12.44
CA GLY A 25 -9.91 -8.47 13.74
C GLY A 25 -9.55 -6.98 13.66
N THR A 26 -8.68 -6.61 12.72
CA THR A 26 -8.27 -5.23 12.46
C THR A 26 -9.31 -4.46 11.63
N GLN A 27 -9.97 -5.13 10.67
CA GLN A 27 -11.07 -4.51 9.92
C GLN A 27 -12.24 -4.09 10.82
N LEU A 28 -12.43 -4.79 11.95
CA LEU A 28 -13.42 -4.43 12.97
C LEU A 28 -13.01 -3.21 13.81
N THR A 29 -11.71 -2.90 13.92
CA THR A 29 -11.21 -1.70 14.62
C THR A 29 -11.09 -0.48 13.69
N ILE A 30 -11.17 -0.68 12.37
CA ILE A 30 -11.16 0.40 11.39
C ILE A 30 -12.54 1.08 11.38
N SER A 31 -12.68 2.12 12.20
CA SER A 31 -13.85 3.02 12.21
C SER A 31 -13.76 4.08 11.09
N GLN A 32 -13.58 3.64 9.85
CA GLN A 32 -13.46 4.51 8.67
C GLN A 32 -14.63 4.26 7.72
N GLU A 33 -15.34 5.34 7.37
CA GLU A 33 -16.45 5.27 6.41
C GLU A 33 -15.96 5.50 4.99
N PRO A 34 -16.25 4.60 4.02
CA PRO A 34 -15.82 4.77 2.64
C PRO A 34 -16.20 6.13 2.04
N ALA A 35 -17.39 6.64 2.38
CA ALA A 35 -17.91 7.92 1.91
C ALA A 35 -17.01 9.12 2.26
N TRP A 36 -16.17 9.02 3.30
CA TRP A 36 -15.25 10.10 3.68
C TRP A 36 -14.14 10.32 2.66
N TYR A 37 -13.84 9.32 1.83
CA TYR A 37 -12.77 9.33 0.84
C TYR A 37 -13.29 9.54 -0.58
N ILE A 38 -14.58 9.81 -0.76
CA ILE A 38 -15.14 10.08 -2.08
C ILE A 38 -15.29 11.60 -2.24
N ARG A 39 -14.71 12.14 -3.30
CA ARG A 39 -14.83 13.57 -3.64
C ARG A 39 -16.23 13.87 -4.20
N PRO A 40 -16.65 15.16 -4.26
CA PRO A 40 -17.95 15.53 -4.80
C PRO A 40 -18.21 15.07 -6.25
N ASP A 41 -17.17 14.88 -7.06
CA ASP A 41 -17.26 14.37 -8.44
C ASP A 41 -17.37 12.83 -8.53
N GLY A 42 -17.27 12.14 -7.39
CA GLY A 42 -17.29 10.68 -7.27
C GLY A 42 -15.91 10.02 -7.38
N SER A 43 -14.84 10.78 -7.63
CA SER A 43 -13.47 10.25 -7.63
C SER A 43 -13.01 9.90 -6.21
N LEU A 44 -12.01 9.02 -6.12
CA LEU A 44 -11.44 8.58 -4.85
C LEU A 44 -10.32 9.55 -4.42
N ASP A 45 -10.40 10.01 -3.17
CA ASP A 45 -9.40 10.85 -2.52
C ASP A 45 -8.28 10.02 -1.88
N LEU A 46 -7.39 9.47 -2.73
CA LEU A 46 -6.25 8.68 -2.28
C LEU A 46 -5.33 9.43 -1.30
N PRO A 47 -4.97 10.71 -1.51
CA PRO A 47 -4.15 11.44 -0.54
C PRO A 47 -4.78 11.49 0.85
N LYS A 48 -6.09 11.77 0.93
CA LYS A 48 -6.82 11.74 2.21
C LYS A 48 -6.85 10.35 2.82
N LEU A 49 -7.03 9.32 2.00
CA LEU A 49 -7.02 7.92 2.43
C LEU A 49 -5.67 7.51 3.00
N LEU A 50 -4.57 7.80 2.30
CA LEU A 50 -3.22 7.45 2.73
C LEU A 50 -2.79 8.23 3.97
N ALA A 51 -3.21 9.49 4.13
CA ALA A 51 -3.01 10.24 5.36
C ALA A 51 -3.74 9.60 6.56
N ALA A 52 -4.98 9.15 6.36
CA ALA A 52 -5.71 8.42 7.41
C ALA A 52 -5.03 7.07 7.72
N PHE A 53 -4.50 6.40 6.70
CA PHE A 53 -3.71 5.18 6.90
C PHE A 53 -2.43 5.44 7.71
N GLN A 54 -1.70 6.54 7.49
CA GLN A 54 -0.52 6.89 8.30
C GLN A 54 -0.86 6.98 9.78
N GLN A 55 -1.97 7.65 10.11
CA GLN A 55 -2.43 7.77 11.49
C GLN A 55 -2.83 6.40 12.07
N PHE A 56 -3.59 5.63 11.31
CA PHE A 56 -3.98 4.28 11.70
C PHE A 56 -2.76 3.36 11.91
N PHE A 57 -1.77 3.42 11.02
CA PHE A 57 -0.54 2.65 11.12
C PHE A 57 0.24 3.03 12.39
N ARG A 58 0.32 4.32 12.71
CA ARG A 58 0.94 4.81 13.95
C ARG A 58 0.26 4.25 15.20
N GLU A 59 -1.07 4.20 15.23
CA GLU A 59 -1.84 3.77 16.39
C GLU A 59 -1.80 2.25 16.62
N HIS A 60 -1.60 1.46 15.56
CA HIS A 60 -1.80 0.00 15.62
C HIS A 60 -0.57 -0.85 15.26
N SER A 61 0.48 -0.26 14.68
CA SER A 61 1.62 -1.02 14.13
C SER A 61 2.39 -1.83 15.17
N GLU A 62 2.57 -1.34 16.40
CA GLU A 62 3.30 -2.09 17.46
C GLU A 62 2.62 -3.43 17.75
N SER A 63 1.30 -3.40 17.98
CA SER A 63 0.50 -4.61 18.23
C SER A 63 0.51 -5.60 17.07
N TRP A 64 0.77 -5.13 15.85
CA TRP A 64 0.77 -5.92 14.62
C TRP A 64 2.16 -6.51 14.33
N LEU A 65 3.21 -5.74 14.56
CA LEU A 65 4.61 -6.17 14.37
C LEU A 65 5.00 -7.29 15.36
N GLU A 66 4.35 -7.37 16.51
CA GLU A 66 4.56 -8.42 17.51
C GLU A 66 3.74 -9.71 17.23
N ARG A 67 2.59 -9.61 16.57
CA ARG A 67 1.65 -10.73 16.39
C ARG A 67 1.91 -11.63 15.17
N PHE A 68 2.68 -11.17 14.18
CA PHE A 68 2.94 -11.94 12.97
C PHE A 68 4.42 -12.29 12.83
N ASP A 69 4.72 -13.57 12.59
CA ASP A 69 6.06 -14.06 12.23
C ASP A 69 6.60 -13.44 10.91
N TYR A 70 5.73 -12.76 10.15
CA TYR A 70 6.05 -12.06 8.90
C TYR A 70 6.44 -10.60 9.15
N ARG A 71 7.54 -10.39 9.90
CA ARG A 71 8.04 -9.04 10.24
C ARG A 71 8.17 -8.11 9.03
N GLU A 72 8.51 -8.63 7.85
CA GLU A 72 8.71 -7.85 6.63
C GLU A 72 7.39 -7.53 5.89
N ALA A 73 6.44 -8.47 5.83
CA ALA A 73 5.20 -8.26 5.07
C ALA A 73 4.11 -7.51 5.87
N GLY A 74 4.26 -7.41 7.19
CA GLY A 74 3.25 -6.85 8.10
C GLY A 74 2.66 -5.50 7.65
N PRO A 75 3.49 -4.46 7.44
CA PRO A 75 3.00 -3.15 7.02
C PRO A 75 2.26 -3.16 5.67
N GLN A 76 2.72 -3.99 4.73
CA GLN A 76 2.11 -4.12 3.41
C GLN A 76 0.73 -4.78 3.50
N LEU A 77 0.61 -5.83 4.32
CA LEU A 77 -0.67 -6.51 4.56
C LEU A 77 -1.67 -5.58 5.26
N LEU A 78 -1.20 -4.77 6.20
CA LEU A 78 -2.04 -3.82 6.93
C LEU A 78 -2.62 -2.74 6.02
N LEU A 79 -1.81 -2.16 5.13
CA LEU A 79 -2.30 -1.22 4.12
C LEU A 79 -3.32 -1.88 3.18
N GLN A 80 -3.04 -3.10 2.72
CA GLN A 80 -3.96 -3.82 1.84
C GLN A 80 -5.32 -4.07 2.51
N ALA A 81 -5.33 -4.44 3.79
CA ALA A 81 -6.58 -4.62 4.55
C ALA A 81 -7.35 -3.31 4.72
N PHE A 82 -6.63 -2.22 5.01
CA PHE A 82 -7.20 -0.88 5.13
C PHE A 82 -7.85 -0.43 3.81
N LEU A 83 -7.12 -0.58 2.70
CA LEU A 83 -7.61 -0.27 1.35
C LEU A 83 -8.81 -1.14 0.98
N GLN A 84 -8.74 -2.45 1.24
CA GLN A 84 -9.84 -3.37 0.92
C GLN A 84 -11.13 -2.97 1.64
N ARG A 85 -11.05 -2.63 2.93
CA ARG A 85 -12.21 -2.21 3.73
C ARG A 85 -12.90 -0.96 3.16
N ILE A 86 -12.14 -0.05 2.58
CA ILE A 86 -12.62 1.22 2.02
C ILE A 86 -13.10 1.04 0.58
N LEU A 87 -12.35 0.30 -0.24
CA LEU A 87 -12.58 0.15 -1.68
C LEU A 87 -13.70 -0.83 -2.04
N ASN A 88 -14.10 -1.70 -1.12
CA ASN A 88 -15.28 -2.58 -1.29
C ASN A 88 -16.59 -1.82 -1.60
N GLY A 89 -16.61 -0.49 -1.49
CA GLY A 89 -17.73 0.38 -1.90
C GLY A 89 -17.85 0.70 -3.39
N GLY A 90 -16.95 0.20 -4.26
CA GLY A 90 -17.09 0.39 -5.72
C GLY A 90 -15.83 0.22 -6.58
N GLY A 91 -14.64 0.09 -5.98
CA GLY A 91 -13.37 -0.04 -6.68
C GLY A 91 -12.78 -1.45 -6.62
N ARG A 92 -11.68 -1.66 -7.34
CA ARG A 92 -10.86 -2.88 -7.24
C ARG A 92 -9.38 -2.57 -6.99
N ILE A 93 -8.70 -3.54 -6.38
CA ILE A 93 -7.25 -3.53 -6.16
C ILE A 93 -6.66 -4.68 -6.96
N ASP A 94 -5.96 -4.37 -8.03
CA ASP A 94 -5.17 -5.34 -8.79
C ASP A 94 -3.78 -5.44 -8.12
N ARG A 95 -3.30 -6.66 -7.89
CA ARG A 95 -2.03 -6.94 -7.19
C ARG A 95 -1.07 -7.62 -8.13
N GLU A 96 0.10 -7.02 -8.34
CA GLU A 96 1.17 -7.71 -9.06
C GLU A 96 2.06 -8.45 -8.05
N TYR A 97 1.98 -9.79 -8.06
CA TYR A 97 2.91 -10.62 -7.32
C TYR A 97 4.14 -10.85 -8.21
N GLY A 98 5.15 -9.99 -8.08
CA GLY A 98 6.42 -10.21 -8.75
C GLY A 98 7.01 -11.57 -8.36
N LEU A 99 6.95 -12.54 -9.27
CA LEU A 99 7.50 -13.90 -9.11
C LEU A 99 9.02 -13.82 -8.92
N GLY A 100 9.46 -13.56 -7.68
CA GLY A 100 10.88 -13.45 -7.29
C GLY A 100 11.33 -12.07 -6.78
N ARG A 101 10.47 -11.04 -6.81
CA ARG A 101 10.76 -9.72 -6.21
C ARG A 101 9.86 -9.55 -4.98
N ARG A 102 10.44 -9.34 -3.79
CA ARG A 102 9.76 -9.35 -2.47
C ARG A 102 8.76 -8.19 -2.23
N ARG A 103 8.01 -7.70 -3.22
CA ARG A 103 7.20 -6.46 -3.08
C ARG A 103 5.85 -6.61 -3.76
N THR A 104 4.83 -5.99 -3.15
CA THR A 104 3.47 -5.91 -3.67
C THR A 104 3.25 -4.52 -4.21
N ASP A 105 3.10 -4.44 -5.53
CA ASP A 105 2.71 -3.22 -6.21
C ASP A 105 1.19 -3.27 -6.38
N LEU A 106 0.51 -2.20 -6.00
CA LEU A 106 -0.95 -2.11 -6.00
C LEU A 106 -1.41 -1.18 -7.12
N LEU A 107 -2.36 -1.64 -7.93
CA LEU A 107 -3.09 -0.81 -8.86
C LEU A 107 -4.53 -0.67 -8.37
N ILE A 108 -4.91 0.57 -8.03
CA ILE A 108 -6.29 0.92 -7.71
C ILE A 108 -7.00 1.28 -9.00
N VAL A 109 -8.16 0.67 -9.22
CA VAL A 109 -9.07 1.02 -10.33
C VAL A 109 -10.42 1.40 -9.74
N TRP A 110 -10.76 2.69 -9.87
CA TRP A 110 -11.96 3.29 -9.29
C TRP A 110 -12.88 3.84 -10.39
N PRO A 111 -14.01 3.18 -10.68
CA PRO A 111 -15.02 3.73 -11.57
C PRO A 111 -15.81 4.84 -10.88
N TYR A 112 -16.05 5.93 -11.59
CA TYR A 112 -16.85 7.07 -11.12
C TYR A 112 -17.55 7.75 -12.31
N SER A 113 -18.36 8.78 -12.03
CA SER A 113 -19.17 9.45 -13.05
C SER A 113 -18.34 10.04 -14.21
N GLY A 114 -17.11 10.47 -13.93
CA GLY A 114 -16.18 11.04 -14.91
C GLY A 114 -15.27 10.02 -15.62
N GLY A 115 -15.45 8.72 -15.36
CA GLY A 115 -14.68 7.65 -16.02
C GLY A 115 -14.05 6.68 -15.03
N VAL A 116 -12.79 6.33 -15.26
CA VAL A 116 -12.05 5.38 -14.42
C VAL A 116 -10.76 6.03 -13.93
N GLN A 117 -10.66 6.25 -12.62
CA GLN A 117 -9.42 6.66 -11.97
C GLN A 117 -8.53 5.43 -11.79
N ARG A 118 -7.27 5.56 -12.19
CA ARG A 118 -6.23 4.55 -12.01
C ARG A 118 -5.11 5.17 -11.19
N ALA A 119 -4.76 4.50 -10.10
CA ALA A 119 -3.67 4.95 -9.24
C ALA A 119 -2.74 3.80 -8.86
N VAL A 120 -1.44 4.05 -8.91
CA VAL A 120 -0.42 3.10 -8.46
C VAL A 120 0.00 3.43 -7.03
N ILE A 121 0.14 2.40 -6.20
CA ILE A 121 0.75 2.49 -4.86
C ILE A 121 1.88 1.47 -4.78
N GLU A 122 3.11 1.98 -4.76
CA GLU A 122 4.33 1.21 -4.55
C GLU A 122 4.69 1.18 -3.07
N LEU A 123 5.09 0.01 -2.56
CA LEU A 123 5.43 -0.18 -1.14
C LEU A 123 6.91 -0.50 -0.94
N LYS A 124 7.58 0.27 -0.07
CA LYS A 124 8.95 0.00 0.37
C LYS A 124 9.03 -0.16 1.87
N LEU A 125 9.90 -1.06 2.30
CA LEU A 125 10.46 -0.98 3.64
C LEU A 125 11.74 -0.15 3.53
N ARG A 126 11.94 0.78 4.45
CA ARG A 126 13.21 1.50 4.55
C ARG A 126 14.30 0.52 4.99
N TYR A 127 15.31 0.35 4.15
CA TYR A 127 16.53 -0.38 4.47
C TYR A 127 17.72 0.57 4.34
N GLY A 128 18.32 0.96 5.46
CA GLY A 128 19.45 1.89 5.49
C GLY A 128 19.06 3.30 5.05
N ASP A 129 19.67 3.77 3.97
CA ASP A 129 19.53 5.15 3.51
C ASP A 129 18.13 5.44 2.92
N LEU A 130 17.54 6.55 3.38
CA LEU A 130 16.19 6.93 2.99
C LEU A 130 16.15 7.42 1.54
N GLU A 131 17.08 8.29 1.14
CA GLU A 131 17.08 8.89 -0.19
C GLU A 131 17.34 7.84 -1.28
N ARG A 132 18.18 6.84 -1.01
CA ARG A 132 18.33 5.67 -1.88
C ARG A 132 17.04 4.86 -1.98
N THR A 133 16.34 4.64 -0.87
CA THR A 133 15.04 3.94 -0.86
C THR A 133 14.01 4.69 -1.70
N ILE A 134 14.01 6.03 -1.62
CA ILE A 134 13.14 6.90 -2.41
C ILE A 134 13.50 6.81 -3.90
N ALA A 135 14.77 6.97 -4.27
CA ALA A 135 15.21 6.91 -5.66
C ALA A 135 14.84 5.58 -6.35
N ASP A 136 15.10 4.44 -5.68
CA ASP A 136 14.71 3.12 -6.17
C ASP A 136 13.18 2.95 -6.24
N GLY A 137 12.46 3.58 -5.30
CA GLY A 137 11.00 3.61 -5.27
C GLY A 137 10.40 4.38 -6.43
N LEU A 138 10.83 5.62 -6.66
CA LEU A 138 10.33 6.48 -7.74
C LEU A 138 10.46 5.81 -9.10
N ALA A 139 11.60 5.16 -9.37
CA ALA A 139 11.82 4.43 -10.61
C ALA A 139 10.81 3.29 -10.83
N GLN A 140 10.48 2.54 -9.77
CA GLN A 140 9.53 1.42 -9.82
C GLN A 140 8.09 1.90 -9.91
N THR A 141 7.73 2.90 -9.09
CA THR A 141 6.42 3.55 -9.11
C THR A 141 6.10 4.12 -10.48
N TRP A 142 7.03 4.87 -11.08
CA TRP A 142 6.85 5.43 -12.42
C TRP A 142 6.69 4.35 -13.48
N ALA A 143 7.53 3.31 -13.47
CA ALA A 143 7.47 2.24 -14.45
C ALA A 143 6.12 1.51 -14.40
N TYR A 144 5.57 1.30 -13.20
CA TYR A 144 4.26 0.66 -13.07
C TYR A 144 3.12 1.60 -13.46
N ALA A 145 3.21 2.89 -13.13
CA ALA A 145 2.22 3.88 -13.54
C ALA A 145 2.14 4.01 -15.06
N ASP A 146 3.30 4.06 -15.74
CA ASP A 146 3.42 4.10 -17.20
C ASP A 146 2.80 2.86 -17.85
N ALA A 147 3.16 1.66 -17.36
CA ALA A 147 2.66 0.40 -17.89
C ALA A 147 1.15 0.18 -17.67
N SER A 148 0.59 0.71 -16.58
CA SER A 148 -0.82 0.54 -16.20
C SER A 148 -1.74 1.66 -16.68
N GLY A 149 -1.18 2.74 -17.24
CA GLY A 149 -1.90 3.96 -17.61
C GLY A 149 -2.49 4.69 -16.39
N ALA A 150 -1.81 4.64 -15.25
CA ALA A 150 -2.24 5.34 -14.04
C ALA A 150 -1.87 6.82 -14.10
N GLY A 151 -2.86 7.69 -13.83
CA GLY A 151 -2.68 9.14 -13.79
C GLY A 151 -2.27 9.67 -12.42
N GLU A 152 -2.28 8.82 -11.40
CA GLU A 152 -1.94 9.14 -10.01
C GLU A 152 -1.00 8.07 -9.46
N ALA A 153 0.02 8.48 -8.70
CA ALA A 153 1.07 7.58 -8.26
C ALA A 153 1.57 7.92 -6.85
N HIS A 154 1.71 6.88 -6.03
CA HIS A 154 2.12 7.00 -4.64
C HIS A 154 3.25 6.01 -4.32
N LEU A 155 4.23 6.47 -3.54
CA LEU A 155 5.28 5.66 -2.96
C LEU A 155 5.16 5.69 -1.44
N VAL A 156 4.86 4.56 -0.81
CA VAL A 156 4.73 4.45 0.65
C VAL A 156 5.94 3.73 1.22
N ILE A 157 6.64 4.39 2.15
CA ILE A 157 7.89 3.91 2.76
C ILE A 157 7.66 3.67 4.24
N PHE A 158 7.80 2.41 4.67
CA PHE A 158 7.67 2.02 6.07
C PHE A 158 9.04 2.05 6.79
N ASP A 159 9.20 2.92 7.78
CA ASP A 159 10.38 3.07 8.64
C ASP A 159 10.20 2.31 9.96
N ARG A 160 10.76 1.09 10.00
CA ARG A 160 10.71 0.21 11.17
C ARG A 160 11.85 0.44 12.16
N THR A 161 12.58 1.55 12.07
CA THR A 161 13.69 1.84 13.00
C THR A 161 13.18 1.83 14.45
N PRO A 162 13.67 0.93 15.32
CA PRO A 162 13.25 0.87 16.72
C PRO A 162 13.61 2.15 17.46
N GLY A 163 12.71 2.62 18.35
CA GLY A 163 12.95 3.80 19.18
C GLY A 163 12.92 5.15 18.45
N LYS A 164 12.85 5.17 17.11
CA LYS A 164 12.71 6.42 16.34
C LYS A 164 11.32 7.02 16.55
N PRO A 165 11.20 8.32 16.91
CA PRO A 165 9.91 8.98 17.12
C PRO A 165 9.01 8.93 15.88
N TRP A 166 7.70 8.74 16.09
CA TRP A 166 6.71 8.75 15.01
C TRP A 166 6.68 10.05 14.20
N ALA A 167 6.97 11.19 14.85
CA ALA A 167 7.04 12.49 14.16
C ALA A 167 8.16 12.54 13.09
N GLU A 168 9.18 11.68 13.19
CA GLU A 168 10.25 11.56 12.19
C GLU A 168 9.99 10.45 11.15
N LYS A 169 8.93 9.67 11.35
CA LYS A 169 8.52 8.59 10.44
C LYS A 169 7.35 9.01 9.57
N VAL A 170 6.40 9.75 10.13
CA VAL A 170 5.20 10.23 9.45
C VAL A 170 5.47 11.56 8.77
N TRP A 171 5.52 11.53 7.45
CA TRP A 171 5.67 12.71 6.61
C TRP A 171 5.10 12.44 5.21
N GLN A 172 4.91 13.50 4.44
CA GLN A 172 4.51 13.44 3.05
C GLN A 172 5.30 14.48 2.26
N ARG A 173 5.77 14.13 1.06
CA ARG A 173 6.34 15.07 0.08
C ARG A 173 5.99 14.65 -1.34
N VAL A 174 6.13 15.58 -2.28
CA VAL A 174 5.93 15.30 -3.72
C VAL A 174 7.29 15.29 -4.38
N GLU A 175 7.54 14.26 -5.21
CA GLU A 175 8.73 14.12 -6.02
C GLU A 175 8.37 14.17 -7.50
N GLN A 176 9.20 14.81 -8.30
CA GLN A 176 9.08 14.83 -9.75
C GLN A 176 9.98 13.73 -10.33
N TYR A 177 9.40 12.79 -11.06
CA TYR A 177 10.18 11.74 -11.72
C TYR A 177 9.68 11.55 -13.16
N ARG A 178 10.55 11.84 -14.12
CA ARG A 178 10.26 11.73 -15.56
C ARG A 178 8.97 12.44 -15.99
N GLY A 179 8.70 13.62 -15.41
CA GLY A 179 7.53 14.45 -15.74
C GLY A 179 6.22 14.02 -15.06
N MET A 180 6.26 13.03 -14.18
CA MET A 180 5.13 12.63 -13.34
C MET A 180 5.37 13.07 -11.89
N GLU A 181 4.34 13.61 -11.26
CA GLU A 181 4.29 13.82 -9.81
C GLU A 181 4.02 12.50 -9.10
N ILE A 182 4.88 12.16 -8.14
CA ILE A 182 4.71 11.00 -7.27
C ILE A 182 4.64 11.49 -5.82
N ALA A 183 3.53 11.20 -5.15
CA ALA A 183 3.39 11.50 -3.73
C ALA A 183 4.12 10.44 -2.90
N VAL A 184 5.12 10.85 -2.12
CA VAL A 184 5.94 9.99 -1.26
C VAL A 184 5.51 10.14 0.18
N TRP A 185 5.27 9.00 0.84
CA TRP A 185 4.73 8.91 2.21
C TRP A 185 5.69 8.16 3.11
N GLY A 186 6.03 8.73 4.25
CA GLY A 186 6.72 8.03 5.33
C GLY A 186 5.73 7.47 6.34
N CYS A 187 5.88 6.20 6.73
CA CYS A 187 5.07 5.53 7.73
C CYS A 187 5.97 4.89 8.79
#